data_AF-A0A6A6RAI2-F1
#
_entry.id   AF-A0A6A6RAI2-F1
#
_cell.length_a   1.000
_cell.length_b   1.000
_cell.length_c   1.000
_cell.angle_alpha   90.00
_cell.angle_beta   90.00
_cell.angle_gamma   90.00
#
_symmetry.space_group_name_H-M   'P 1'
#
loop_
_entity.id
_entity.type
_entity.pdbx_description
1 polymer ?
#
loop_
_entity_poly.entity_id
_entity_poly.type
_entity_poly.pdbx_seq_one_letter_code
_entity_poly.pdbx_strand_id
1 'polypeptide(L)'
;MVQPPQLPHRRRGPHVPIPQHTFQLHLITSMGPGTDPRTYARISKPVLALSTPHVNLSTLRYIWTTDLNLLATGEQANWQYLLDTPTQDSGRQVIVIKINNFTSDGRSLLTFLWHRKSNHRTGIPYVLAPHPETQVSWDSVVILGPFPAVLESWLSENVAESVVGENWYDKMVNGYKVYLMLGRVMMIQPEPLITEWTFPSDYERLLRPEDVRTLGCVTDDKKARYEKAVAGLWKAMQENPSDSPAYVKAHKRLGEWSWKLMEVERLQGLKRAAAEAEALGE
;
A
#
# COMPACT_ATOMS: atom_id res chain seq x y z
N MET A 1 44.02 55.30 30.20
CA MET A 1 42.79 54.48 30.35
C MET A 1 42.57 53.79 29.02
N VAL A 2 42.74 52.46 28.96
CA VAL A 2 42.70 51.68 27.71
C VAL A 2 41.31 51.09 27.53
N GLN A 3 40.70 51.35 26.38
CA GLN A 3 39.33 50.92 26.03
C GLN A 3 39.33 49.42 25.71
N PRO A 4 38.36 48.62 26.21
CA PRO A 4 38.33 47.19 25.93
C PRO A 4 37.87 46.92 24.48
N PRO A 5 38.31 45.78 23.89
CA PRO A 5 38.04 45.45 22.50
C PRO A 5 36.56 45.10 22.32
N GLN A 6 35.94 45.66 21.29
CA GLN A 6 34.56 45.34 20.95
C GLN A 6 34.48 44.00 20.20
N LEU A 7 33.55 43.14 20.66
CA LEU A 7 33.25 41.87 20.03
C LEU A 7 32.50 42.08 18.70
N PRO A 8 32.80 41.26 17.67
CA PRO A 8 32.19 41.42 16.36
C PRO A 8 30.70 41.09 16.40
N HIS A 9 29.90 42.00 15.84
CA HIS A 9 28.46 41.82 15.70
C HIS A 9 28.15 40.57 14.84
N ARG A 10 27.51 39.58 15.47
CA ARG A 10 26.91 38.41 14.82
C ARG A 10 25.90 38.90 13.77
N ARG A 11 26.25 38.82 12.49
CA ARG A 11 25.29 38.99 11.39
C ARG A 11 24.22 37.91 11.53
N ARG A 12 22.98 38.32 11.83
CA ARG A 12 21.81 37.44 11.70
C ARG A 12 21.74 37.01 10.23
N GLY A 13 21.91 35.71 9.98
CA GLY A 13 21.72 35.14 8.65
C GLY A 13 20.27 35.32 8.18
N PRO A 14 20.03 35.25 6.87
CA PRO A 14 18.70 35.39 6.30
C PRO A 14 17.76 34.36 6.93
N HIS A 15 16.62 34.84 7.41
CA HIS A 15 15.55 34.01 7.97
C HIS A 15 14.99 33.17 6.82
N VAL A 16 15.36 31.90 6.73
CA VAL A 16 14.75 30.97 5.78
C VAL A 16 13.34 30.69 6.30
N PRO A 17 12.27 31.06 5.59
CA PRO A 17 10.92 30.72 5.99
C PRO A 17 10.78 29.20 5.99
N ILE A 18 10.35 28.63 7.11
CA ILE A 18 10.01 27.21 7.21
C ILE A 18 8.70 27.03 6.42
N PRO A 19 8.64 26.18 5.37
CA PRO A 19 7.40 25.91 4.65
C PRO A 19 6.35 25.35 5.62
N GLN A 20 5.18 25.98 5.71
CA GLN A 20 4.11 25.60 6.63
C GLN A 20 3.14 24.55 6.05
N HIS A 21 3.51 23.83 4.99
CA HIS A 21 2.67 22.77 4.45
C HIS A 21 2.86 21.49 5.27
N THR A 22 2.24 21.44 6.44
CA THR A 22 2.17 20.22 7.25
C THR A 22 1.12 19.29 6.63
N PHE A 23 1.57 18.26 5.92
CA PHE A 23 0.69 17.17 5.48
C PHE A 23 0.41 16.26 6.69
N GLN A 24 -0.87 15.95 6.92
CA GLN A 24 -1.28 15.02 7.98
C GLN A 24 -1.47 13.63 7.41
N LEU A 25 -0.77 12.67 8.00
CA LEU A 25 -0.93 11.26 7.70
C LEU A 25 -2.10 10.63 8.45
N HIS A 26 -2.84 9.79 7.74
CA HIS A 26 -3.80 8.88 8.34
C HIS A 26 -3.51 7.45 7.90
N LEU A 27 -3.33 6.55 8.87
CA LEU A 27 -3.33 5.11 8.63
C LEU A 27 -4.75 4.70 8.22
N ILE A 28 -4.89 3.94 7.14
CA ILE A 28 -6.18 3.34 6.75
C ILE A 28 -6.50 2.24 7.76
N THR A 29 -7.10 2.62 8.88
CA THR A 29 -7.44 1.73 10.00
C THR A 29 -8.74 0.94 9.77
N SER A 30 -9.50 1.29 8.73
CA SER A 30 -10.79 0.68 8.42
C SER A 30 -11.14 0.96 6.96
N MET A 31 -11.42 -0.11 6.21
CA MET A 31 -11.90 -0.01 4.83
C MET A 31 -13.39 -0.34 4.81
N GLY A 32 -14.18 0.57 4.23
CA GLY A 32 -15.62 0.39 4.09
C GLY A 32 -15.98 -0.60 2.96
N PRO A 33 -17.08 -1.36 3.04
CA PRO A 33 -17.18 -2.67 2.37
C PRO A 33 -18.01 -2.66 1.07
N GLY A 34 -17.86 -1.63 0.24
CA GLY A 34 -18.88 -1.28 -0.76
C GLY A 34 -18.50 -1.28 -2.24
N THR A 35 -17.32 -1.75 -2.67
CA THR A 35 -16.91 -1.59 -4.09
C THR A 35 -16.19 -2.78 -4.68
N ASP A 36 -16.60 -3.15 -5.89
CA ASP A 36 -15.94 -4.12 -6.76
C ASP A 36 -14.50 -3.62 -7.09
N PRO A 37 -13.45 -4.44 -6.92
CA PRO A 37 -12.05 -4.07 -7.23
C PRO A 37 -11.80 -3.66 -8.70
N ARG A 38 -12.82 -3.74 -9.57
CA ARG A 38 -12.79 -3.28 -10.96
C ARG A 38 -12.91 -1.75 -11.12
N THR A 39 -13.56 -1.03 -10.21
CA THR A 39 -13.97 0.38 -10.45
C THR A 39 -12.91 1.43 -10.07
N TYR A 40 -11.90 1.05 -9.30
CA TYR A 40 -10.84 2.00 -8.90
C TYR A 40 -9.76 2.20 -9.94
N ALA A 41 -9.69 1.37 -10.97
CA ALA A 41 -8.54 1.38 -11.87
C ALA A 41 -9.02 1.70 -13.29
N ARG A 42 -9.36 2.97 -13.56
CA ARG A 42 -9.37 3.45 -14.94
C ARG A 42 -7.92 3.77 -15.32
N ILE A 43 -7.18 2.69 -15.48
CA ILE A 43 -5.74 2.75 -15.66
C ILE A 43 -5.46 3.34 -17.03
N SER A 44 -4.81 4.49 -17.03
CA SER A 44 -4.12 5.02 -18.20
C SER A 44 -2.64 4.68 -18.09
N LYS A 45 -2.08 4.02 -19.12
CA LYS A 45 -0.64 4.10 -19.40
C LYS A 45 -0.27 5.60 -19.47
N PRO A 46 0.88 6.05 -18.91
CA PRO A 46 2.14 5.32 -18.71
C PRO A 46 2.51 4.98 -17.24
N VAL A 47 3.34 3.95 -17.09
CA VAL A 47 4.01 3.55 -15.83
C VAL A 47 5.46 4.03 -15.86
N LEU A 48 5.91 4.66 -14.78
CA LEU A 48 7.33 4.94 -14.58
C LEU A 48 7.86 3.87 -13.64
N ALA A 49 8.76 3.02 -14.13
CA ALA A 49 9.37 2.00 -13.30
C ALA A 49 10.87 2.06 -13.47
N LEU A 50 11.57 2.24 -12.37
CA LEU A 50 13.02 2.30 -12.37
C LEU A 50 13.59 1.34 -11.34
N SER A 51 14.49 0.48 -11.83
CA SER A 51 15.41 -0.31 -11.04
C SER A 51 16.81 0.22 -11.33
N THR A 52 17.34 1.14 -10.51
CA THR A 52 18.74 1.57 -10.66
C THR A 52 19.51 1.51 -9.35
N PRO A 53 20.84 1.35 -9.43
CA PRO A 53 21.74 1.44 -8.28
C PRO A 53 22.01 2.87 -7.79
N HIS A 54 21.41 3.92 -8.38
CA HIS A 54 21.83 5.32 -8.15
C HIS A 54 20.67 6.28 -7.87
N VAL A 55 19.63 5.80 -7.19
CA VAL A 55 18.56 6.67 -6.68
C VAL A 55 19.16 7.70 -5.72
N ASN A 56 18.88 8.99 -5.93
CA ASN A 56 19.35 10.05 -5.04
C ASN A 56 18.59 10.03 -3.70
N LEU A 57 19.00 9.11 -2.82
CA LEU A 57 18.43 8.92 -1.49
C LEU A 57 18.62 10.13 -0.58
N SER A 58 19.63 10.98 -0.84
CA SER A 58 19.86 12.19 -0.04
C SER A 58 18.75 13.21 -0.24
N THR A 59 18.38 13.48 -1.49
CA THR A 59 17.26 14.36 -1.82
C THR A 59 15.93 13.72 -1.41
N LEU A 60 15.77 12.41 -1.60
CA LEU A 60 14.55 11.71 -1.15
C LEU A 60 14.36 11.80 0.37
N ARG A 61 15.42 11.62 1.16
CA ARG A 61 15.39 11.78 2.62
C ARG A 61 14.94 13.18 3.01
N TYR A 62 15.48 14.20 2.35
CA TYR A 62 15.05 15.58 2.57
C TYR A 62 13.55 15.71 2.31
N ILE A 63 13.08 15.38 1.10
CA ILE A 63 11.65 15.41 0.72
C ILE A 63 10.78 14.64 1.72
N TRP A 64 11.23 13.46 2.15
CA TRP A 64 10.50 12.60 3.08
C TRP A 64 10.27 13.27 4.44
N THR A 65 11.30 13.92 4.95
CA THR A 65 11.33 14.54 6.28
C THR A 65 10.69 15.93 6.28
N THR A 66 10.88 16.72 5.23
CA THR A 66 10.41 18.12 5.17
C THR A 66 9.07 18.27 4.49
N ASP A 67 8.87 17.61 3.35
CA ASP A 67 7.72 17.88 2.48
C ASP A 67 6.61 16.86 2.64
N LEU A 68 6.93 15.58 2.87
CA LEU A 68 5.91 14.56 3.09
C LEU A 68 5.52 14.43 4.57
N ASN A 69 6.45 14.77 5.48
CA ASN A 69 6.27 14.71 6.93
C ASN A 69 5.65 13.37 7.41
N LEU A 70 6.13 12.26 6.84
CA LEU A 70 5.55 10.95 7.06
C LEU A 70 6.07 10.36 8.39
N LEU A 71 5.23 10.38 9.43
CA LEU A 71 5.51 9.73 10.71
C LEU A 71 5.70 8.22 10.50
N ALA A 72 6.90 7.72 10.79
CA ALA A 72 7.23 6.32 10.63
C ALA A 72 6.61 5.46 11.73
N THR A 73 5.49 4.79 11.43
CA THR A 73 4.87 3.80 12.33
C THR A 73 4.81 2.42 11.69
N GLY A 74 5.00 1.36 12.49
CA GLY A 74 4.89 -0.03 12.01
C GLY A 74 5.87 -0.38 10.88
N GLU A 75 5.33 -0.84 9.75
CA GLU A 75 6.12 -1.24 8.55
C GLU A 75 6.95 -0.08 7.98
N GLN A 76 6.55 1.17 8.23
CA GLN A 76 7.25 2.38 7.79
C GLN A 76 8.54 2.62 8.57
N ALA A 77 8.68 2.05 9.77
CA ALA A 77 9.90 2.18 10.57
C ALA A 77 11.13 1.60 9.86
N ASN A 78 10.94 0.52 9.08
CA ASN A 78 12.02 -0.06 8.28
C ASN A 78 12.44 0.86 7.14
N TRP A 79 11.47 1.51 6.50
CA TRP A 79 11.73 2.50 5.46
C TRP A 79 12.41 3.76 6.01
N GLN A 80 11.92 4.26 7.15
CA GLN A 80 12.54 5.39 7.82
C GLN A 80 13.97 5.07 8.26
N TYR A 81 14.20 3.89 8.82
CA TYR A 81 15.55 3.42 9.16
C TYR A 81 16.46 3.40 7.93
N LEU A 82 15.95 2.94 6.78
CA LEU A 82 16.67 3.02 5.51
C LEU A 82 17.03 4.47 5.25
N LEU A 83 16.08 5.40 5.21
CA LEU A 83 16.40 6.80 4.98
C LEU A 83 17.40 7.37 6.00
N ASP A 84 17.26 7.10 7.30
CA ASP A 84 18.06 7.68 8.38
C ASP A 84 19.53 7.22 8.46
N THR A 85 19.96 6.29 7.61
CA THR A 85 21.33 5.74 7.63
C THR A 85 22.10 6.06 6.33
N PRO A 86 22.45 7.35 6.10
CA PRO A 86 23.10 7.83 4.86
C PRO A 86 24.43 7.18 4.54
N THR A 87 25.16 6.71 5.56
CA THR A 87 26.45 6.04 5.41
C THR A 87 26.37 4.76 4.58
N GLN A 88 25.17 4.23 4.34
CA GLN A 88 24.92 3.02 3.57
C GLN A 88 24.34 3.30 2.17
N ASP A 89 24.14 4.55 1.77
CA ASP A 89 23.41 4.90 0.54
C ASP A 89 24.06 4.30 -0.72
N SER A 90 25.40 4.27 -0.78
CA SER A 90 26.16 3.70 -1.92
C SER A 90 25.97 2.18 -2.10
N GLY A 91 25.51 1.47 -1.07
CA GLY A 91 25.33 0.01 -1.10
C GLY A 91 23.87 -0.42 -1.17
N ARG A 92 22.93 0.51 -1.39
CA ARG A 92 21.50 0.23 -1.39
C ARG A 92 20.93 0.12 -2.79
N GLN A 93 19.96 -0.77 -2.90
CA GLN A 93 19.09 -0.86 -4.07
C GLN A 93 17.67 -0.58 -3.62
N VAL A 94 17.10 0.46 -4.21
CA VAL A 94 15.70 0.83 -4.04
C VAL A 94 15.09 0.85 -5.42
N ILE A 95 14.04 0.06 -5.60
CA ILE A 95 13.21 0.09 -6.81
C ILE A 95 12.09 1.06 -6.56
N VAL A 96 11.86 1.96 -7.52
CA VAL A 96 10.81 2.96 -7.45
C VAL A 96 9.83 2.71 -8.59
N ILE A 97 8.57 2.52 -8.25
CA ILE A 97 7.49 2.27 -9.21
C ILE A 97 6.43 3.33 -9.01
N LYS A 98 6.18 4.13 -10.04
CA LYS A 98 5.08 5.10 -10.10
C LYS A 98 4.06 4.67 -11.14
N ILE A 99 2.81 4.56 -10.73
CA ILE A 99 1.67 4.36 -11.62
C ILE A 99 0.85 5.65 -11.59
N ASN A 100 0.87 6.38 -12.70
CA ASN A 100 0.09 7.60 -12.85
C ASN A 100 -1.41 7.26 -12.93
N ASN A 101 -2.26 8.12 -12.37
CA ASN A 101 -3.73 7.95 -12.40
C ASN A 101 -4.16 6.52 -12.01
N PHE A 102 -3.55 5.99 -10.95
CA PHE A 102 -3.79 4.64 -10.46
C PHE A 102 -5.23 4.47 -9.99
N THR A 103 -5.81 5.51 -9.38
CA THR A 103 -7.19 5.54 -8.92
C THR A 103 -8.11 6.28 -9.89
N SER A 104 -9.42 5.99 -9.83
CA SER A 104 -10.45 6.62 -10.66
C SER A 104 -10.59 8.13 -10.46
N ASP A 105 -10.19 8.64 -9.30
CA ASP A 105 -10.11 10.07 -8.99
C ASP A 105 -8.77 10.71 -9.37
N GLY A 106 -7.92 10.01 -10.13
CA GLY A 106 -6.70 10.55 -10.72
C GLY A 106 -5.48 10.54 -9.80
N ARG A 107 -5.53 9.91 -8.62
CA ARG A 107 -4.35 9.81 -7.76
C ARG A 107 -3.35 8.81 -8.30
N SER A 108 -2.08 9.14 -8.14
CA SER A 108 -0.98 8.28 -8.54
C SER A 108 -0.55 7.38 -7.39
N LEU A 109 -0.08 6.18 -7.71
CA LEU A 109 0.49 5.24 -6.75
C LEU A 109 2.00 5.24 -6.91
N LEU A 110 2.72 5.35 -5.78
CA LEU A 110 4.18 5.30 -5.71
C LEU A 110 4.57 4.18 -4.76
N THR A 111 5.43 3.28 -5.21
CA THR A 111 5.96 2.19 -4.39
C THR A 111 7.47 2.25 -4.37
N PHE A 112 8.02 2.13 -3.17
CA PHE A 112 9.43 1.84 -3.00
C PHE A 112 9.58 0.39 -2.55
N LEU A 113 10.46 -0.37 -3.20
CA LEU A 113 10.81 -1.73 -2.81
C LEU A 113 12.30 -1.78 -2.48
N TRP A 114 12.65 -2.44 -1.38
CA TRP A 114 14.04 -2.62 -0.99
C TRP A 114 14.25 -4.00 -0.37
N HIS A 115 15.49 -4.46 -0.42
CA HIS A 115 15.86 -5.71 0.25
C HIS A 115 15.94 -5.51 1.75
N ARG A 116 15.24 -6.37 2.49
CA ARG A 116 15.48 -6.53 3.92
C ARG A 116 16.78 -7.31 4.07
N LYS A 117 17.90 -6.64 4.40
CA LYS A 117 19.15 -7.35 4.71
C LYS A 117 18.91 -8.30 5.89
N SER A 118 18.70 -9.58 5.62
CA SER A 118 18.68 -10.65 6.62
C SER A 118 20.10 -11.11 6.95
N ASN A 119 20.93 -10.21 7.50
CA ASN A 119 21.96 -10.52 8.51
C ASN A 119 22.83 -9.30 8.77
N HIS A 120 22.71 -8.73 9.97
CA HIS A 120 23.66 -7.75 10.50
C HIS A 120 25.04 -8.36 10.78
N ARG A 121 25.19 -9.69 10.69
CA ARG A 121 26.40 -10.43 11.08
C ARG A 121 27.50 -10.50 10.02
N THR A 122 27.19 -10.43 8.73
CA THR A 122 28.20 -10.74 7.69
C THR A 122 28.78 -9.51 7.00
N GLY A 123 28.24 -8.30 7.20
CA GLY A 123 28.86 -7.05 6.72
C GLY A 123 28.97 -6.88 5.20
N ILE A 124 28.59 -7.87 4.39
CA ILE A 124 28.72 -7.83 2.93
C ILE A 124 27.36 -7.42 2.31
N PRO A 125 27.26 -6.28 1.61
CA PRO A 125 26.09 -5.95 0.81
C PRO A 125 26.05 -6.84 -0.44
N TYR A 126 25.11 -7.78 -0.50
CA TYR A 126 24.74 -8.42 -1.76
C TYR A 126 23.72 -7.54 -2.49
N VAL A 127 24.10 -7.16 -3.70
CA VAL A 127 23.31 -6.45 -4.69
C VAL A 127 22.75 -7.51 -5.63
N LEU A 128 21.44 -7.74 -5.59
CA LEU A 128 20.75 -8.45 -6.66
C LEU A 128 19.47 -7.69 -6.99
N ALA A 129 19.38 -7.25 -8.24
CA ALA A 129 18.12 -6.89 -8.87
C ALA A 129 17.09 -8.01 -8.62
N PRO A 130 15.77 -7.74 -8.64
CA PRO A 130 14.75 -8.73 -8.39
C PRO A 130 14.87 -9.85 -9.42
N HIS A 131 15.54 -10.94 -9.05
CA HIS A 131 15.53 -12.16 -9.83
C HIS A 131 14.30 -12.96 -9.36
N PRO A 132 13.44 -13.42 -10.28
CA PRO A 132 12.24 -14.19 -9.93
C PRO A 132 12.53 -15.47 -9.12
N GLU A 133 13.79 -15.88 -9.01
CA GLU A 133 14.22 -17.10 -8.31
C GLU A 133 14.86 -16.85 -6.93
N THR A 134 15.19 -15.60 -6.58
CA THR A 134 15.77 -15.31 -5.26
C THR A 134 14.65 -15.18 -4.22
N GLN A 135 14.58 -16.13 -3.27
CA GLN A 135 13.67 -16.12 -2.10
C GLN A 135 13.93 -14.97 -1.09
N VAL A 136 14.58 -13.89 -1.50
CA VAL A 136 14.86 -12.77 -0.60
C VAL A 136 13.58 -11.96 -0.41
N SER A 137 13.15 -11.79 0.84
CA SER A 137 11.96 -11.01 1.14
C SER A 137 12.23 -9.52 0.90
N TRP A 138 11.58 -8.98 -0.12
CA TRP A 138 11.51 -7.54 -0.36
C TRP A 138 10.54 -6.93 0.64
N ASP A 139 10.98 -5.86 1.29
CA ASP A 139 10.07 -4.96 1.98
C ASP A 139 9.58 -3.91 0.97
N SER A 140 8.39 -3.36 1.22
CA SER A 140 7.84 -2.30 0.38
C SER A 140 7.10 -1.27 1.21
N VAL A 141 7.04 -0.06 0.66
CA VAL A 141 6.19 1.01 1.17
C VAL A 141 5.44 1.60 -0.01
N VAL A 142 4.12 1.72 0.14
CA VAL A 142 3.20 2.16 -0.90
C VAL A 142 2.56 3.47 -0.46
N ILE A 143 2.56 4.45 -1.36
CA ILE A 143 2.06 5.80 -1.14
C ILE A 143 1.06 6.13 -2.23
N LEU A 144 -0.06 6.69 -1.84
CA LEU A 144 -1.11 7.18 -2.73
C LEU A 144 -1.29 8.68 -2.54
N GLY A 145 -1.40 9.42 -3.62
CA GLY A 145 -1.79 10.83 -3.54
C GLY A 145 -1.85 11.52 -4.88
N PRO A 146 -2.26 12.79 -4.92
CA PRO A 146 -1.42 13.76 -5.60
C PRO A 146 -0.06 13.83 -4.89
N PHE A 147 1.04 13.80 -5.64
CA PHE A 147 2.39 13.97 -5.08
C PHE A 147 2.79 15.46 -5.11
N PRO A 148 3.49 15.96 -4.08
CA PRO A 148 3.98 17.33 -4.11
C PRO A 148 4.97 17.53 -5.26
N ALA A 149 5.00 18.73 -5.84
CA ALA A 149 5.81 19.04 -7.03
C ALA A 149 7.31 18.71 -6.84
N VAL A 150 7.83 18.84 -5.63
CA VAL A 150 9.22 18.49 -5.30
C VAL A 150 9.48 16.98 -5.43
N LEU A 151 8.53 16.13 -5.01
CA LEU A 151 8.61 14.69 -5.20
C LEU A 151 8.46 14.30 -6.66
N GLU A 152 7.57 14.99 -7.39
CA GLU A 152 7.41 14.78 -8.84
C GLU A 152 8.67 15.13 -9.63
N SER A 153 9.31 16.26 -9.30
CA SER A 153 10.61 16.64 -9.88
C SER A 153 11.65 15.56 -9.61
N TRP A 154 11.76 15.13 -8.35
CA TRP A 154 12.67 14.05 -7.97
C TRP A 154 12.39 12.75 -8.73
N LEU A 155 11.11 12.37 -8.88
CA LEU A 155 10.71 11.19 -9.66
C LEU A 155 11.12 11.34 -11.13
N SER A 156 10.94 12.51 -11.75
CA SER A 156 11.33 12.71 -13.15
C SER A 156 12.85 12.65 -13.36
N GLU A 157 13.64 13.06 -12.37
CA GLU A 157 15.11 13.01 -12.42
C GLU A 157 15.67 11.62 -12.14
N ASN A 158 14.98 10.86 -11.28
CA ASN A 158 15.49 9.59 -10.77
C ASN A 158 14.82 8.38 -11.41
N VAL A 159 13.61 8.49 -11.94
CA VAL A 159 12.80 7.37 -12.45
C VAL A 159 12.54 7.55 -13.94
N ALA A 160 13.04 6.62 -14.74
CA ALA A 160 12.83 6.61 -16.17
C ALA A 160 11.46 5.99 -16.53
N GLU A 161 10.90 6.45 -17.64
CA GLU A 161 9.82 5.73 -18.30
C GLU A 161 10.29 4.33 -18.70
N SER A 162 9.53 3.32 -18.32
CA SER A 162 9.80 1.95 -18.69
C SER A 162 8.61 1.38 -19.43
N VAL A 163 8.87 0.76 -20.58
CA VAL A 163 7.88 0.02 -21.33
C VAL A 163 7.69 -1.33 -20.65
N VAL A 164 6.88 -1.34 -19.59
CA VAL A 164 6.46 -2.58 -18.95
C VAL A 164 5.35 -3.24 -19.77
N GLY A 165 5.52 -4.53 -20.06
CA GLY A 165 4.52 -5.31 -20.79
C GLY A 165 3.20 -5.41 -20.00
N GLU A 166 2.08 -5.52 -20.71
CA GLU A 166 0.72 -5.55 -20.13
C GLU A 166 0.55 -6.65 -19.07
N ASN A 167 1.11 -7.83 -19.31
CA ASN A 167 1.05 -8.95 -18.37
C ASN A 167 1.77 -8.65 -17.03
N TRP A 168 2.92 -7.95 -17.06
CA TRP A 168 3.60 -7.52 -15.84
C TRP A 168 2.74 -6.51 -15.09
N TYR A 169 2.16 -5.59 -15.85
CA TYR A 169 1.33 -4.53 -15.31
C TYR A 169 0.09 -5.07 -14.59
N ASP A 170 -0.64 -6.00 -15.20
CA ASP A 170 -1.83 -6.60 -14.59
C ASP A 170 -1.49 -7.36 -13.29
N LYS A 171 -0.36 -8.06 -13.25
CA LYS A 171 0.11 -8.76 -12.05
C LYS A 171 0.43 -7.78 -10.93
N MET A 172 1.13 -6.69 -11.23
CA MET A 172 1.52 -5.68 -10.24
C MET A 172 0.30 -4.92 -9.71
N VAL A 173 -0.60 -4.50 -10.59
CA VAL A 173 -1.86 -3.83 -10.19
C VAL A 173 -2.68 -4.71 -9.27
N ASN A 174 -2.83 -6.00 -9.60
CA ASN A 174 -3.56 -6.93 -8.73
C ASN A 174 -2.88 -7.06 -7.35
N GLY A 175 -1.54 -7.07 -7.31
CA GLY A 175 -0.77 -6.97 -6.08
C GLY A 175 -1.10 -5.71 -5.29
N TYR A 176 -1.02 -4.53 -5.91
CA TYR A 176 -1.29 -3.25 -5.25
C TYR A 176 -2.74 -3.08 -4.80
N LYS A 177 -3.70 -3.66 -5.53
CA LYS A 177 -5.09 -3.75 -5.07
C LYS A 177 -5.17 -4.51 -3.75
N VAL A 178 -4.41 -5.59 -3.58
CA VAL A 178 -4.34 -6.30 -2.29
C VAL A 178 -3.75 -5.42 -1.18
N TYR A 179 -2.69 -4.64 -1.47
CA TYR A 179 -2.13 -3.69 -0.50
C TYR A 179 -3.14 -2.63 -0.08
N LEU A 180 -3.86 -2.05 -1.04
CA LEU A 180 -4.98 -1.15 -0.76
C LEU A 180 -6.03 -1.85 0.10
N MET A 181 -6.48 -3.05 -0.28
CA MET A 181 -7.46 -3.88 0.43
C MET A 181 -7.10 -4.25 1.86
N LEU A 182 -5.81 -4.22 2.20
CA LEU A 182 -5.30 -4.53 3.54
C LEU A 182 -4.99 -3.28 4.36
N GLY A 183 -5.24 -2.07 3.84
CA GLY A 183 -4.92 -0.82 4.52
C GLY A 183 -3.41 -0.56 4.64
N ARG A 184 -2.59 -1.21 3.81
CA ARG A 184 -1.11 -1.11 3.85
C ARG A 184 -0.56 0.00 2.94
N VAL A 185 -1.30 1.09 2.79
CA VAL A 185 -0.97 2.21 1.90
C VAL A 185 -1.02 3.52 2.69
N MET A 186 0.01 4.35 2.52
CA MET A 186 0.07 5.70 3.09
C MET A 186 -0.60 6.70 2.15
N MET A 187 -1.31 7.69 2.69
CA MET A 187 -1.91 8.77 1.91
C MET A 187 -1.32 10.13 2.31
N ILE A 188 -0.91 10.93 1.32
CA ILE A 188 -0.29 12.26 1.54
C ILE A 188 -1.33 13.35 1.84
N GLN A 189 -2.57 13.21 1.34
CA GLN A 189 -3.67 14.12 1.66
C GLN A 189 -4.90 13.32 2.12
N PRO A 190 -5.55 13.75 3.22
CA PRO A 190 -6.71 13.08 3.79
C PRO A 190 -8.04 13.51 3.19
N GLU A 191 -8.07 14.16 2.01
CA GLU A 191 -9.34 14.34 1.32
C GLU A 191 -10.03 12.97 1.30
N PRO A 192 -11.24 12.89 1.87
CA PRO A 192 -11.89 11.60 2.05
C PRO A 192 -11.87 10.95 0.68
N LEU A 193 -11.34 9.73 0.63
CA LEU A 193 -11.50 8.76 -0.46
C LEU A 193 -13.00 8.59 -0.73
N ILE A 194 -13.71 9.63 -1.23
CA ILE A 194 -15.15 9.94 -0.99
C ILE A 194 -15.79 8.75 -0.30
N THR A 195 -15.62 8.73 1.03
CA THR A 195 -15.91 7.53 1.85
C THR A 195 -17.40 7.39 2.12
N GLU A 196 -18.23 8.10 1.36
CA GLU A 196 -19.66 7.81 1.21
C GLU A 196 -19.82 6.56 0.33
N TRP A 197 -19.29 5.44 0.82
CA TRP A 197 -19.70 4.12 0.40
C TRP A 197 -20.76 3.67 1.39
N THR A 198 -22.02 3.97 1.08
CA THR A 198 -23.07 3.05 1.48
C THR A 198 -22.64 1.68 0.96
N PHE A 199 -22.56 0.66 1.81
CA PHE A 199 -22.65 -0.72 1.32
C PHE A 199 -23.77 -0.72 0.28
N PRO A 200 -23.61 -1.29 -0.92
CA PRO A 200 -24.77 -1.58 -1.74
C PRO A 200 -25.73 -2.29 -0.81
N SER A 201 -26.90 -1.70 -0.58
CA SER A 201 -28.03 -2.37 0.09
C SER A 201 -28.22 -3.78 -0.48
N ASP A 202 -27.75 -3.97 -1.71
CA ASP A 202 -27.85 -5.16 -2.53
C ASP A 202 -26.88 -6.30 -2.12
N TYR A 203 -25.88 -6.07 -1.25
CA TYR A 203 -25.11 -7.14 -0.60
C TYR A 203 -25.76 -7.58 0.73
N GLU A 204 -27.09 -7.59 0.78
CA GLU A 204 -27.91 -8.21 1.83
C GLU A 204 -27.53 -9.69 2.10
N ARG A 205 -26.85 -10.35 1.16
CA ARG A 205 -26.46 -11.74 1.32
C ARG A 205 -25.18 -11.90 2.16
N LEU A 206 -25.36 -11.79 3.47
CA LEU A 206 -24.39 -12.28 4.45
C LEU A 206 -24.19 -13.79 4.28
N LEU A 207 -22.94 -14.21 4.25
CA LEU A 207 -22.55 -15.59 4.04
C LEU A 207 -22.99 -16.42 5.24
N ARG A 208 -23.77 -17.48 5.00
CA ARG A 208 -24.21 -18.39 6.05
C ARG A 208 -23.13 -19.45 6.32
N PRO A 209 -23.10 -20.09 7.50
CA PRO A 209 -22.16 -21.17 7.77
C PRO A 209 -22.20 -22.27 6.70
N GLU A 210 -23.39 -22.58 6.17
CA GLU A 210 -23.58 -23.61 5.14
C GLU A 210 -22.98 -23.18 3.78
N ASP A 211 -23.04 -21.89 3.45
CA ASP A 211 -22.46 -21.36 2.20
C ASP A 211 -20.93 -21.55 2.18
N VAL A 212 -20.25 -21.48 3.34
CA VAL A 212 -18.79 -21.69 3.45
C VAL A 212 -18.39 -23.06 2.92
N ARG A 213 -19.20 -24.09 3.15
CA ARG A 213 -18.91 -25.47 2.73
C ARG A 213 -18.91 -25.60 1.20
N THR A 214 -19.72 -24.79 0.52
CA THR A 214 -19.88 -24.81 -0.93
C THR A 214 -18.78 -24.07 -1.68
N LEU A 215 -17.95 -23.28 -1.00
CA LEU A 215 -16.84 -22.56 -1.62
C LEU A 215 -15.84 -23.55 -2.24
N GLY A 216 -15.64 -23.51 -3.56
CA GLY A 216 -14.63 -24.32 -4.22
C GLY A 216 -13.20 -23.85 -3.92
N CYS A 217 -13.03 -22.60 -3.50
CA CYS A 217 -11.74 -21.93 -3.41
C CYS A 217 -10.94 -22.16 -2.13
N VAL A 218 -11.53 -22.87 -1.16
CA VAL A 218 -11.00 -23.03 0.19
C VAL A 218 -10.78 -24.52 0.47
N THR A 219 -9.64 -24.89 1.07
CA THR A 219 -9.39 -26.27 1.51
C THR A 219 -10.33 -26.68 2.65
N ASP A 220 -10.65 -27.96 2.78
CA ASP A 220 -11.61 -28.44 3.79
C ASP A 220 -11.23 -28.04 5.23
N ASP A 221 -9.93 -28.06 5.57
CA ASP A 221 -9.42 -27.59 6.86
C ASP A 221 -9.74 -26.11 7.11
N LYS A 222 -9.60 -25.26 6.07
CA LYS A 222 -9.90 -23.83 6.17
C LYS A 222 -11.41 -23.60 6.19
N LYS A 223 -12.19 -24.39 5.45
CA LYS A 223 -13.66 -24.35 5.47
C LYS A 223 -14.18 -24.59 6.89
N ALA A 224 -13.70 -25.62 7.58
CA ALA A 224 -14.12 -25.90 8.95
C ALA A 224 -13.83 -24.75 9.92
N ARG A 225 -12.67 -24.08 9.76
CA ARG A 225 -12.31 -22.90 10.58
C ARG A 225 -13.19 -21.69 10.26
N TYR A 226 -13.45 -21.44 8.98
CA TYR A 226 -14.27 -20.32 8.53
C TYR A 226 -15.73 -20.51 8.89
N GLU A 227 -16.25 -21.73 8.74
CA GLU A 227 -17.60 -22.11 9.14
C GLU A 227 -17.80 -21.84 10.63
N LYS A 228 -16.86 -22.27 11.48
CA LYS A 228 -16.91 -22.00 12.93
C LYS A 228 -16.89 -20.50 13.24
N ALA A 229 -16.07 -19.72 12.52
CA ALA A 229 -16.00 -18.27 12.71
C ALA A 229 -17.30 -17.57 12.29
N VAL A 230 -17.84 -17.93 11.13
CA VAL A 230 -19.10 -17.40 10.59
C VAL A 230 -20.27 -17.78 11.51
N ALA A 231 -20.34 -19.03 11.97
CA ALA A 231 -21.34 -19.47 12.94
C ALA A 231 -21.28 -18.67 14.26
N GLY A 232 -20.08 -18.36 14.74
CA GLY A 232 -19.90 -17.50 15.92
C GLY A 232 -20.43 -16.08 15.73
N LEU A 233 -20.23 -15.49 14.54
CA LEU A 233 -20.73 -14.16 14.21
C LEU A 233 -22.26 -14.15 14.07
N TRP A 234 -22.84 -15.15 13.41
CA TRP A 234 -24.29 -15.33 13.31
C TRP A 234 -24.94 -15.50 14.69
N LYS A 235 -24.33 -16.33 15.55
CA LYS A 235 -24.78 -16.50 16.93
C LYS A 235 -24.76 -15.16 17.69
N ALA A 236 -23.69 -14.38 17.56
CA ALA A 236 -23.63 -13.05 18.18
C ALA A 236 -24.72 -12.10 17.64
N MET A 237 -25.04 -12.15 16.35
CA MET A 237 -26.14 -11.36 15.79
C MET A 237 -27.53 -11.83 16.24
N GLN A 238 -27.71 -13.10 16.56
CA GLN A 238 -28.98 -13.64 17.07
C GLN A 238 -29.19 -13.36 18.57
N GLU A 239 -28.11 -13.39 19.35
CA GLU A 239 -28.16 -13.20 20.80
C GLU A 239 -28.24 -11.74 21.23
N ASN A 240 -27.95 -10.79 20.33
CA ASN A 240 -27.88 -9.37 20.66
C ASN A 240 -28.90 -8.55 19.84
N PRO A 241 -29.54 -7.53 20.46
CA PRO A 241 -30.41 -6.59 19.74
C PRO A 241 -29.68 -5.89 18.58
N SER A 242 -30.40 -5.54 17.51
CA SER A 242 -29.83 -4.97 16.28
C SER A 242 -29.12 -3.62 16.47
N ASP A 243 -29.53 -2.86 17.48
CA ASP A 243 -28.95 -1.58 17.87
C ASP A 243 -27.74 -1.72 18.83
N SER A 244 -27.49 -2.91 19.36
CA SER A 244 -26.40 -3.14 20.29
C SER A 244 -25.02 -3.02 19.59
N PRO A 245 -24.00 -2.49 20.28
CA PRO A 245 -22.63 -2.45 19.74
C PRO A 245 -22.09 -3.83 19.36
N ALA A 246 -22.52 -4.89 20.07
CA ALA A 246 -22.14 -6.27 19.79
C ALA A 246 -22.70 -6.76 18.45
N TYR A 247 -23.98 -6.49 18.18
CA TYR A 247 -24.61 -6.80 16.90
C TYR A 247 -23.93 -6.04 15.76
N VAL A 248 -23.78 -4.72 15.89
CA VAL A 248 -23.16 -3.87 14.85
C VAL A 248 -21.75 -4.36 14.52
N LYS A 249 -20.96 -4.72 15.54
CA LYS A 249 -19.61 -5.27 15.37
C LYS A 249 -19.65 -6.64 14.68
N ALA A 250 -20.54 -7.54 15.09
CA ALA A 250 -20.67 -8.87 14.50
C ALA A 250 -21.13 -8.80 13.03
N HIS A 251 -22.16 -7.99 12.75
CA HIS A 251 -22.68 -7.73 11.41
C HIS A 251 -21.61 -7.14 10.49
N LYS A 252 -20.90 -6.09 10.92
CA LYS A 252 -19.79 -5.52 10.15
C LYS A 252 -18.72 -6.57 9.85
N ARG A 253 -18.32 -7.35 10.85
CA ARG A 253 -17.28 -8.38 10.68
C ARG A 253 -17.73 -9.51 9.75
N LEU A 254 -18.99 -9.92 9.83
CA LEU A 254 -19.57 -10.91 8.94
C LEU A 254 -19.64 -10.39 7.50
N GLY A 255 -20.01 -9.11 7.30
CA GLY A 255 -19.96 -8.46 5.99
C GLY A 255 -18.56 -8.47 5.38
N GLU A 256 -17.53 -8.09 6.15
CA GLU A 256 -16.13 -8.14 5.71
C GLU A 256 -15.69 -9.55 5.28
N TRP A 257 -16.08 -10.57 6.06
CA TRP A 257 -15.74 -11.97 5.79
C TRP A 257 -16.48 -12.52 4.57
N SER A 258 -17.77 -12.24 4.48
CA SER A 258 -18.65 -12.64 3.37
C SER A 258 -18.08 -12.12 2.06
N TRP A 259 -17.76 -10.83 2.01
CA TRP A 259 -17.19 -10.20 0.83
C TRP A 259 -15.84 -10.81 0.44
N LYS A 260 -14.91 -10.97 1.40
CA LYS A 260 -13.59 -11.55 1.13
C LYS A 260 -13.67 -12.97 0.57
N LEU A 261 -14.51 -13.82 1.15
CA LEU A 261 -14.63 -15.21 0.71
C LEU A 261 -15.32 -15.32 -0.65
N MET A 262 -16.40 -14.57 -0.88
CA MET A 262 -17.07 -14.54 -2.19
C MET A 262 -16.15 -14.00 -3.29
N GLU A 263 -15.33 -12.99 -3.00
CA GLU A 263 -14.41 -12.44 -3.99
C GLU A 263 -13.30 -13.42 -4.35
N VAL A 264 -12.76 -14.16 -3.37
CA VAL A 264 -11.79 -15.23 -3.65
C VAL A 264 -12.42 -16.35 -4.50
N GLU A 265 -13.65 -16.75 -4.20
CA GLU A 265 -14.39 -17.73 -5.00
C GLU A 265 -14.60 -17.25 -6.43
N ARG A 266 -15.06 -16.00 -6.60
CA ARG A 266 -15.28 -15.38 -7.90
C ARG A 266 -14.02 -15.36 -8.74
N LEU A 267 -12.89 -14.93 -8.16
CA LEU A 267 -11.59 -14.89 -8.85
C LEU A 267 -11.11 -16.28 -9.24
N GLN A 268 -11.32 -17.30 -8.40
CA GLN A 268 -10.96 -18.67 -8.76
C GLN A 268 -11.90 -19.28 -9.79
N GLY A 269 -13.20 -18.95 -9.76
CA GLY A 269 -14.15 -19.32 -10.81
C GLY A 269 -13.71 -18.78 -12.17
N LEU A 270 -13.28 -17.53 -12.25
CA LEU A 270 -12.73 -16.95 -13.47
C LEU A 270 -11.47 -17.68 -13.96
N LYS A 271 -10.56 -18.05 -13.05
CA LYS A 271 -9.36 -18.82 -13.41
C LYS A 271 -9.69 -20.21 -13.94
N ARG A 272 -10.67 -20.90 -13.34
CA ARG A 272 -11.13 -22.21 -13.81
C ARG A 272 -11.76 -22.11 -15.19
N ALA A 273 -12.67 -21.15 -15.38
CA ALA A 273 -13.30 -20.91 -16.68
C ALA A 273 -12.27 -20.56 -17.77
N ALA A 274 -11.24 -19.78 -17.44
CA ALA A 274 -10.16 -19.47 -18.37
C ALA A 274 -9.33 -20.72 -18.73
N ALA A 275 -8.99 -21.56 -17.76
CA ALA A 275 -8.26 -22.82 -18.00
C ALA A 275 -9.11 -23.83 -18.80
N GLU A 276 -10.42 -23.91 -18.54
CA GLU A 276 -11.35 -24.75 -19.31
C GLU A 276 -11.48 -24.25 -20.76
N ALA A 277 -11.54 -22.94 -20.97
CA ALA A 277 -11.58 -22.36 -22.31
C ALA A 277 -10.28 -22.60 -23.10
N GLU A 278 -9.12 -22.53 -22.43
CA GLU A 278 -7.81 -22.85 -23.02
C GLU A 278 -7.74 -24.33 -23.42
N ALA A 279 -8.22 -25.24 -22.55
CA ALA A 279 -8.24 -26.67 -22.83
C ALA A 279 -9.21 -27.11 -23.94
N LEU A 280 -10.21 -26.29 -24.28
CA LEU A 280 -11.17 -26.55 -25.37
C LEU A 280 -10.73 -25.91 -26.71
N GLY A 281 -9.74 -25.02 -26.68
CA GLY A 281 -9.20 -24.36 -27.88
C GLY A 281 -8.05 -25.11 -28.54
N GLU A 282 -7.58 -26.21 -27.93
CA GLU A 282 -6.57 -27.15 -28.46
C GLU A 282 -7.23 -28.41 -29.04
#